data_AF-A0A6M0RD84-F1
#
_entry.id   AF-A0A6M0RD84-F1
#
_cell.length_a   1.000
_cell.length_b   1.000
_cell.length_c   1.000
_cell.angle_alpha   90.00
_cell.angle_beta   90.00
_cell.angle_gamma   90.00
#
_symmetry.space_group_name_H-M   'P 1'
#
loop_
_entity.id
_entity.type
_entity.pdbx_description
1 polymer ?
#
loop_
_entity_poly.entity_id
_entity_poly.type
_entity_poly.pdbx_seq_one_letter_code
_entity_poly.pdbx_strand_id
1 'polypeptide(L)'
;MKSGVFYILSLVVLGGVAIAQQPSFVTPTSPPEQPTQPNEAPRRLTINVSVTDPADLKVTEGDRISVGQLIADRTRDRNRLEAQARQLDLTLQRLEHSTITPPLSPATPPPIATPTYLEETAAIDRAKADVDQAEALITAKHQEIDYLGQLPHLEPLVMEHETAKLAELQRDHTAAVRDYQLALGKRSTAEYDHSVTMAADVSSRTHAMLSYQQQWANYEQRLRDRDFQQAQTQLRVDEVENAIANLAVVRSPYAGRIRRIKWLGQDASGMLNAEITLMVRSSADSGDDAFFPE
;
A
#
# COMPACT_ATOMS: atom_id res chain seq x y z
N MET A 1 -31.56 -29.08 -12.09
CA MET A 1 -32.89 -28.47 -12.34
C MET A 1 -32.69 -27.17 -13.12
N LYS A 2 -33.30 -27.10 -14.32
CA LYS A 2 -33.57 -25.92 -15.16
C LYS A 2 -32.38 -25.05 -15.62
N SER A 3 -31.89 -25.32 -16.84
CA SER A 3 -31.29 -24.31 -17.73
C SER A 3 -32.25 -24.07 -18.89
N GLY A 4 -32.74 -22.84 -19.01
CA GLY A 4 -33.69 -22.43 -20.04
C GLY A 4 -32.98 -21.94 -21.29
N VAL A 5 -33.23 -22.63 -22.40
CA VAL A 5 -32.93 -22.23 -23.77
C VAL A 5 -34.11 -21.42 -24.29
N PHE A 6 -33.87 -20.24 -24.88
CA PHE A 6 -34.90 -19.51 -25.63
C PHE A 6 -34.43 -19.31 -27.08
N TYR A 7 -35.25 -19.81 -28.00
CA TYR A 7 -35.05 -19.74 -29.45
C TYR A 7 -36.26 -19.04 -30.08
N ILE A 8 -35.95 -18.03 -30.90
CA ILE A 8 -36.57 -17.64 -32.17
C ILE A 8 -38.07 -17.23 -32.23
N LEU A 9 -38.23 -15.92 -32.49
CA LEU A 9 -38.88 -15.28 -33.66
C LEU A 9 -40.02 -16.03 -34.39
N SER A 10 -41.19 -15.40 -34.52
CA SER A 10 -42.08 -15.65 -35.67
C SER A 10 -43.02 -14.48 -35.98
N LEU A 11 -43.34 -14.41 -37.28
CA LEU A 11 -43.91 -13.34 -38.10
C LEU A 11 -45.45 -13.16 -37.99
N VAL A 12 -45.88 -11.90 -38.14
CA VAL A 12 -46.84 -11.30 -39.11
C VAL A 12 -48.15 -12.04 -39.49
N VAL A 13 -49.26 -11.27 -39.48
CA VAL A 13 -50.21 -10.99 -40.60
C VAL A 13 -51.58 -10.65 -39.98
N LEU A 14 -52.21 -9.54 -40.40
CA LEU A 14 -53.62 -9.50 -40.83
C LEU A 14 -54.02 -8.11 -41.33
N GLY A 15 -54.49 -8.07 -42.58
CA GLY A 15 -55.06 -6.89 -43.23
C GLY A 15 -56.55 -6.73 -42.99
N GLY A 16 -57.09 -5.62 -43.49
CA GLY A 16 -58.52 -5.30 -43.53
C GLY A 16 -58.77 -4.05 -44.38
N VAL A 17 -59.72 -4.18 -45.31
CA VAL A 17 -60.04 -3.31 -46.47
C VAL A 17 -61.30 -2.48 -46.19
N ALA A 18 -61.49 -1.28 -46.78
CA ALA A 18 -62.77 -0.84 -47.41
C ALA A 18 -62.82 0.66 -47.85
N ILE A 19 -62.76 0.87 -49.17
CA ILE A 19 -63.63 1.62 -50.12
C ILE A 19 -64.68 2.65 -49.62
N ALA A 20 -64.70 3.86 -50.25
CA ALA A 20 -65.90 4.61 -50.71
C ALA A 20 -65.47 5.79 -51.64
N GLN A 21 -65.71 5.73 -52.96
CA GLN A 21 -66.79 6.34 -53.78
C GLN A 21 -66.71 7.88 -54.06
N GLN A 22 -66.58 8.20 -55.36
CA GLN A 22 -66.61 9.49 -56.10
C GLN A 22 -68.07 10.03 -56.24
N PRO A 23 -68.42 11.13 -56.99
CA PRO A 23 -67.69 12.03 -57.92
C PRO A 23 -68.03 13.55 -57.76
N SER A 24 -67.41 14.49 -58.50
CA SER A 24 -68.03 15.12 -59.70
C SER A 24 -67.21 16.28 -60.32
N PHE A 25 -66.94 16.14 -61.63
CA PHE A 25 -67.01 17.09 -62.77
C PHE A 25 -66.18 18.40 -62.95
N VAL A 26 -65.88 18.59 -64.25
CA VAL A 26 -65.55 19.75 -65.12
C VAL A 26 -64.12 20.32 -65.24
N THR A 27 -63.50 20.01 -66.39
CA THR A 27 -62.59 20.85 -67.20
C THR A 27 -63.29 22.13 -67.72
N PRO A 28 -62.61 23.25 -68.10
CA PRO A 28 -61.51 23.25 -69.10
C PRO A 28 -60.42 24.36 -69.00
N THR A 29 -59.44 24.25 -69.92
CA THR A 29 -58.61 25.34 -70.51
C THR A 29 -57.16 25.45 -70.02
N SER A 30 -56.22 24.94 -70.83
CA SER A 30 -54.85 25.45 -71.02
C SER A 30 -54.86 26.46 -72.21
N PRO A 31 -53.78 27.19 -72.62
CA PRO A 31 -52.33 27.25 -72.23
C PRO A 31 -51.80 28.73 -72.18
N PRO A 32 -50.49 29.14 -72.27
CA PRO A 32 -49.22 28.41 -72.47
C PRO A 32 -48.02 28.84 -71.57
N GLU A 33 -46.90 28.19 -71.85
CA GLU A 33 -45.53 28.24 -71.32
C GLU A 33 -44.91 29.63 -71.04
N GLN A 34 -44.04 29.67 -70.03
CA GLN A 34 -42.76 30.41 -70.15
C GLN A 34 -41.66 29.78 -69.26
N PRO A 35 -40.44 29.54 -69.78
CA PRO A 35 -39.35 28.91 -69.06
C PRO A 35 -38.60 29.93 -68.21
N THR A 36 -38.16 29.57 -66.99
CA THR A 36 -37.28 30.45 -66.21
C THR A 36 -36.33 29.67 -65.28
N GLN A 37 -35.05 29.71 -65.68
CA GLN A 37 -33.82 29.74 -64.87
C GLN A 37 -33.41 28.50 -64.05
N PRO A 38 -32.12 28.10 -64.11
CA PRO A 38 -31.56 27.12 -63.20
C PRO A 38 -31.49 27.77 -61.80
N ASN A 39 -32.42 27.38 -60.95
CA ASN A 39 -32.40 27.71 -59.54
C ASN A 39 -31.23 26.96 -58.90
N GLU A 40 -30.08 27.61 -58.78
CA GLU A 40 -28.96 27.13 -57.97
C GLU A 40 -29.34 27.29 -56.49
N ALA A 41 -30.33 26.49 -56.07
CA ALA A 41 -30.85 26.51 -54.73
C ALA A 41 -29.71 26.10 -53.77
N PRO A 42 -29.48 26.83 -52.67
CA PRO A 42 -28.46 26.47 -51.70
C PRO A 42 -28.70 25.03 -51.23
N ARG A 43 -27.71 24.16 -51.41
CA ARG A 43 -27.81 22.76 -51.02
C ARG A 43 -27.92 22.72 -49.50
N ARG A 44 -29.01 22.13 -49.02
CA ARG A 44 -29.28 21.97 -47.60
C ARG A 44 -28.56 20.72 -47.10
N LEU A 45 -27.57 20.91 -46.22
CA LEU A 45 -26.87 19.81 -45.58
C LEU A 45 -27.22 19.78 -44.09
N THR A 46 -27.32 18.57 -43.54
CA THR A 46 -27.60 18.36 -42.12
C THR A 46 -26.39 17.72 -41.46
N ILE A 47 -25.99 18.25 -40.30
CA ILE A 47 -24.98 17.67 -39.42
C ILE A 47 -25.69 17.26 -38.12
N ASN A 48 -25.54 16.01 -37.72
CA ASN A 48 -26.00 15.53 -36.43
C ASN A 48 -24.83 15.59 -35.45
N VAL A 49 -25.05 16.22 -34.30
CA VAL A 49 -24.03 16.40 -33.25
C VAL A 49 -24.61 15.94 -31.92
N SER A 50 -23.84 15.17 -31.16
CA SER A 50 -24.21 14.71 -29.82
C SER A 50 -23.30 15.40 -28.78
N VAL A 51 -23.89 16.23 -27.93
CA VAL A 51 -23.21 17.04 -26.90
C VAL A 51 -23.75 16.73 -25.50
N THR A 52 -22.95 16.94 -24.45
CA THR A 52 -23.37 16.68 -23.06
C THR A 52 -24.20 17.85 -22.51
N ASP A 53 -23.80 19.09 -22.81
CA ASP A 53 -24.45 20.34 -22.37
C ASP A 53 -24.72 21.25 -23.60
N PRO A 54 -25.84 21.99 -23.65
CA PRO A 54 -26.07 22.97 -24.72
C PRO A 54 -24.93 23.99 -24.91
N ALA A 55 -24.19 24.32 -23.85
CA ALA A 55 -23.05 25.24 -23.88
C ALA A 55 -21.79 24.68 -24.58
N ASP A 56 -21.76 23.38 -24.88
CA ASP A 56 -20.66 22.75 -25.62
C ASP A 56 -20.76 23.01 -27.13
N LEU A 57 -21.94 23.42 -27.62
CA LEU A 57 -22.13 23.88 -28.98
C LEU A 57 -21.51 25.27 -29.15
N LYS A 58 -20.53 25.43 -30.04
CA LYS A 58 -19.77 26.68 -30.22
C LYS A 58 -20.31 27.57 -31.34
N VAL A 59 -21.45 27.21 -31.92
CA VAL A 59 -22.00 27.85 -33.11
C VAL A 59 -23.45 28.24 -32.86
N THR A 60 -23.87 29.38 -33.41
CA THR A 60 -25.23 29.91 -33.23
C THR A 60 -25.98 30.03 -34.56
N GLU A 61 -27.30 30.14 -34.51
CA GLU A 61 -28.10 30.31 -35.72
C GLU A 61 -27.70 31.59 -36.46
N GLY A 62 -27.45 31.47 -37.77
CA GLY A 62 -27.02 32.60 -38.61
C GLY A 62 -25.49 32.74 -38.76
N ASP A 63 -24.70 31.99 -38.00
CA ASP A 63 -23.23 32.00 -38.11
C ASP A 63 -22.74 31.39 -39.43
N ARG A 64 -21.60 31.91 -39.91
CA ARG A 64 -20.88 31.38 -41.07
C ARG A 64 -19.78 30.44 -40.59
N ILE A 65 -19.78 29.23 -41.11
CA ILE A 65 -18.84 28.16 -40.75
C ILE A 65 -17.96 27.82 -41.96
N SER A 66 -16.67 27.58 -41.73
CA SER A 66 -15.70 27.09 -42.70
C SER A 66 -15.42 25.59 -42.52
N VAL A 67 -14.88 24.93 -43.55
CA VAL A 67 -14.41 23.54 -43.43
C VAL A 67 -13.36 23.45 -42.32
N GLY A 68 -13.49 22.45 -41.44
CA GLY A 68 -12.61 22.23 -40.29
C GLY A 68 -12.89 23.12 -39.07
N GLN A 69 -13.81 24.08 -39.16
CA GLN A 69 -14.19 24.94 -38.04
C GLN A 69 -14.91 24.12 -36.96
N LEU A 70 -14.61 24.44 -35.70
CA LEU A 70 -15.14 23.76 -34.54
C LEU A 70 -16.65 24.03 -34.37
N ILE A 71 -17.46 22.97 -34.34
CA ILE A 71 -18.91 23.05 -34.18
C ILE A 71 -19.28 22.79 -32.71
N ALA A 72 -18.69 21.76 -32.10
CA ALA A 72 -18.91 21.44 -30.71
C ALA A 72 -17.63 20.95 -30.04
N ASP A 73 -17.41 21.43 -28.82
CA ASP A 73 -16.30 21.01 -27.96
C ASP A 73 -16.78 20.93 -26.51
N ARG A 74 -16.46 19.81 -25.87
CA ARG A 74 -16.81 19.51 -24.47
C ARG A 74 -15.77 20.10 -23.52
N THR A 75 -15.59 21.41 -23.60
CA THR A 75 -14.51 22.12 -22.87
C THR A 75 -14.65 21.94 -21.36
N ARG A 76 -15.87 21.89 -20.81
CA ARG A 76 -16.11 21.69 -19.36
C ARG A 76 -15.65 20.32 -18.89
N ASP A 77 -16.04 19.27 -19.60
CA ASP A 77 -15.65 17.89 -19.29
C ASP A 77 -14.13 17.71 -19.40
N ARG A 78 -13.53 18.27 -20.46
CA ARG A 78 -12.07 18.29 -20.63
C ARG A 78 -11.37 18.98 -19.45
N ASN A 79 -11.78 20.20 -19.10
CA ASN A 79 -11.17 20.95 -18.00
C ASN A 79 -11.29 20.19 -16.66
N ARG A 80 -12.41 19.50 -16.42
CA ARG A 80 -12.63 18.67 -15.24
C ARG A 80 -11.67 17.47 -15.22
N LEU A 81 -11.57 16.74 -16.33
CA LEU A 81 -10.68 15.58 -16.43
C LEU A 81 -9.20 16.00 -16.35
N GLU A 82 -8.81 17.12 -16.98
CA GLU A 82 -7.45 17.68 -16.86
C GLU A 82 -7.12 18.12 -15.43
N ALA A 83 -8.09 18.68 -14.70
CA ALA A 83 -7.93 18.96 -13.28
C ALA A 83 -7.77 17.67 -12.45
N GLN A 84 -8.53 16.62 -12.77
CA GLN A 84 -8.42 15.32 -12.12
C GLN A 84 -7.07 14.64 -12.42
N ALA A 85 -6.59 14.69 -13.67
CA ALA A 85 -5.29 14.18 -14.06
C ALA A 85 -4.16 14.89 -13.30
N ARG A 86 -4.18 16.23 -13.26
CA ARG A 86 -3.21 17.00 -12.46
C ARG A 86 -3.23 16.65 -10.99
N GLN A 87 -4.42 16.43 -10.42
CA GLN A 87 -4.54 16.02 -9.03
C GLN A 87 -3.91 14.64 -8.78
N LEU A 88 -4.14 13.69 -9.69
CA LEU A 88 -3.56 12.34 -9.61
C LEU A 88 -2.04 12.36 -9.82
N ASP A 89 -1.54 13.18 -10.73
CA ASP A 89 -0.10 13.38 -10.96
C ASP A 89 0.59 13.92 -9.70
N LEU A 90 0.00 14.91 -9.03
CA LEU A 90 0.50 15.40 -7.74
C LEU A 90 0.50 14.31 -6.66
N THR A 91 -0.48 13.39 -6.68
CA THR A 91 -0.46 12.25 -5.75
C THR A 91 0.63 11.24 -6.08
N LEU A 92 0.90 11.01 -7.36
CA LEU A 92 1.99 10.15 -7.84
C LEU A 92 3.35 10.72 -7.40
N GLN A 93 3.60 12.00 -7.65
CA GLN A 93 4.83 12.69 -7.22
C GLN A 93 5.03 12.61 -5.70
N ARG A 94 3.96 12.77 -4.91
CA ARG A 94 4.04 12.60 -3.45
C ARG A 94 4.42 11.18 -3.05
N LEU A 95 3.89 10.16 -3.73
CA LEU A 95 4.24 8.77 -3.48
C LEU A 95 5.69 8.45 -3.90
N GLU A 96 6.14 8.99 -5.02
CA GLU A 96 7.52 8.83 -5.51
C GLU A 96 8.56 9.48 -4.60
N HIS A 97 8.27 10.67 -4.09
CA HIS A 97 9.15 11.38 -3.18
C HIS A 97 8.98 10.96 -1.71
N SER A 98 8.03 10.09 -1.39
CA SER A 98 7.87 9.54 -0.05
C SER A 98 8.99 8.56 0.26
N THR A 99 9.91 8.96 1.15
CA THR A 99 11.02 8.11 1.60
C THR A 99 10.59 7.25 2.77
N ILE A 100 10.61 5.93 2.59
CA ILE A 100 10.47 4.98 3.68
C ILE A 100 11.88 4.65 4.18
N THR A 101 12.16 4.99 5.44
CA THR A 101 13.48 4.76 6.05
C THR A 101 13.64 3.30 6.50
N PRO A 102 14.78 2.65 6.20
CA PRO A 102 15.04 1.30 6.68
C PRO A 102 15.22 1.27 8.21
N PRO A 103 14.92 0.13 8.86
CA PRO A 103 15.13 0.00 10.29
C PRO A 103 16.62 0.00 10.63
N LEU A 104 16.96 0.59 11.78
CA LEU A 104 18.32 0.62 12.30
C LEU A 104 18.70 -0.73 12.90
N SER A 105 19.91 -1.20 12.60
CA SER A 105 20.43 -2.44 13.17
C SER A 105 20.55 -2.34 14.70
N PRO A 106 20.32 -3.44 15.44
CA PRO A 106 20.43 -3.44 16.89
C PRO A 106 21.87 -3.16 17.32
N ALA A 107 22.03 -2.32 18.35
CA ALA A 107 23.34 -2.02 18.91
C ALA A 107 23.94 -3.26 19.60
N THR A 108 25.24 -3.47 19.47
CA THR A 108 25.95 -4.53 20.18
C THR A 108 26.25 -4.08 21.61
N PRO A 109 25.72 -4.75 22.64
CA PRO A 109 26.02 -4.41 24.03
C PRO A 109 27.51 -4.67 24.33
N PRO A 110 28.08 -3.99 25.33
CA PRO A 110 29.45 -4.24 25.75
C PRO A 110 29.62 -5.69 26.25
N PRO A 111 30.82 -6.27 26.11
CA PRO A 111 31.08 -7.62 26.57
C PRO A 111 30.97 -7.72 28.09
N ILE A 112 30.35 -8.79 28.58
CA ILE A 112 30.35 -9.12 30.01
C ILE A 112 31.76 -9.57 30.39
N ALA A 113 32.33 -8.97 31.44
CA ALA A 113 33.63 -9.37 31.96
C ALA A 113 33.60 -10.79 32.52
N THR A 114 34.64 -11.59 32.20
CA THR A 114 34.80 -12.92 32.76
C THR A 114 35.33 -12.83 34.20
N PRO A 115 34.57 -13.31 35.21
CA PRO A 115 35.02 -13.30 36.59
C PRO A 115 36.20 -14.26 36.79
N THR A 116 37.15 -13.86 37.63
CA THR A 116 38.34 -14.65 37.96
C THR A 116 38.18 -15.45 39.26
N TYR A 117 37.19 -15.11 40.09
CA TYR A 117 36.89 -15.75 41.38
C TYR A 117 38.08 -15.89 42.36
N LEU A 118 39.05 -14.98 42.26
CA LEU A 118 40.29 -15.06 43.07
C LEU A 118 40.03 -14.88 44.57
N GLU A 119 39.06 -14.04 44.93
CA GLU A 119 38.72 -13.81 46.34
C GLU A 119 38.01 -15.03 46.93
N GLU A 120 37.04 -15.59 46.20
CA GLU A 120 36.28 -16.76 46.63
C GLU A 120 37.16 -18.00 46.72
N THR A 121 38.10 -18.19 45.78
CA THR A 121 39.08 -19.29 45.84
C THR A 121 40.01 -19.15 47.03
N ALA A 122 40.57 -17.96 47.27
CA ALA A 122 41.40 -17.72 48.45
C ALA A 122 40.64 -17.93 49.77
N ALA A 123 39.35 -17.56 49.82
CA ALA A 123 38.51 -17.78 51.00
C ALA A 123 38.23 -19.27 51.25
N ILE A 124 37.98 -20.05 50.19
CA ILE A 124 37.82 -21.51 50.26
C ILE A 124 39.11 -22.17 50.75
N ASP A 125 40.25 -21.80 50.18
CA ASP A 125 41.55 -22.37 50.54
C ASP A 125 41.90 -22.09 52.00
N ARG A 126 41.62 -20.87 52.47
CA ARG A 126 41.80 -20.49 53.88
C ARG A 126 40.91 -21.31 54.81
N ALA A 127 39.60 -21.34 54.54
CA ALA A 127 38.66 -22.07 55.39
C ALA A 127 38.95 -23.58 55.40
N LYS A 128 39.43 -24.12 54.28
CA LYS A 128 39.91 -25.51 54.20
C LYS A 128 41.12 -25.74 55.10
N ALA A 129 42.12 -24.86 55.04
CA ALA A 129 43.29 -24.96 55.90
C ALA A 129 42.92 -24.90 57.39
N ASP A 130 41.93 -24.08 57.76
CA ASP A 130 41.43 -23.99 59.14
C ASP A 130 40.75 -25.30 59.59
N VAL A 131 40.00 -25.97 58.70
CA VAL A 131 39.42 -27.30 58.95
C VAL A 131 40.52 -28.35 59.16
N ASP A 132 41.50 -28.40 58.24
CA ASP A 132 42.60 -29.36 58.31
C ASP A 132 43.43 -29.17 59.59
N GLN A 133 43.64 -27.91 60.01
CA GLN A 133 44.31 -27.58 61.26
C GLN A 133 43.51 -28.05 62.48
N ALA A 134 42.20 -27.80 62.51
CA ALA A 134 41.34 -28.22 63.62
C ALA A 134 41.28 -29.76 63.75
N GLU A 135 41.23 -30.48 62.62
CA GLU A 135 41.27 -31.95 62.59
C GLU A 135 42.61 -32.50 63.12
N ALA A 136 43.73 -31.87 62.75
CA ALA A 136 45.04 -32.23 63.26
C ALA A 136 45.14 -32.02 64.79
N LEU A 137 44.58 -30.92 65.31
CA LEU A 137 44.54 -30.65 66.75
C LEU A 137 43.69 -31.67 67.51
N ILE A 138 42.51 -32.05 66.97
CA ILE A 138 41.67 -33.11 67.56
C ILE A 138 42.43 -34.43 67.58
N THR A 139 43.10 -34.79 66.49
CA THR A 139 43.87 -36.03 66.38
C THR A 139 45.02 -36.07 67.40
N ALA A 140 45.79 -34.99 67.49
CA ALA A 140 46.84 -34.87 68.50
C ALA A 140 46.27 -34.98 69.91
N LYS A 141 45.07 -34.39 70.15
CA LYS A 141 44.43 -34.43 71.47
C LYS A 141 43.93 -35.82 71.86
N HIS A 142 43.38 -36.58 70.91
CA HIS A 142 43.02 -37.98 71.13
C HIS A 142 44.23 -38.81 71.56
N GLN A 143 45.36 -38.67 70.85
CA GLN A 143 46.59 -39.39 71.18
C GLN A 143 47.11 -39.06 72.59
N GLU A 144 47.00 -37.79 73.01
CA GLU A 144 47.37 -37.37 74.36
C GLU A 144 46.47 -38.00 75.43
N ILE A 145 45.15 -38.00 75.21
CA ILE A 145 44.19 -38.63 76.12
C ILE A 145 44.44 -40.14 76.23
N ASP A 146 44.69 -40.82 75.10
CA ASP A 146 45.00 -42.25 75.06
C ASP A 146 46.28 -42.59 75.85
N TYR A 147 47.30 -41.73 75.77
CA TYR A 147 48.53 -41.88 76.55
C TYR A 147 48.27 -41.68 78.06
N LEU A 148 47.56 -40.61 78.44
CA LEU A 148 47.24 -40.32 79.84
C LEU A 148 46.40 -41.43 80.48
N GLY A 149 45.51 -42.07 79.71
CA GLY A 149 44.70 -43.21 80.17
C GLY A 149 45.51 -44.46 80.51
N GLN A 150 46.77 -44.58 80.04
CA GLN A 150 47.65 -45.72 80.31
C GLN A 150 48.51 -45.53 81.57
N LEU A 151 48.55 -44.32 82.14
CA LEU A 151 49.41 -44.01 83.29
C LEU A 151 48.78 -44.48 84.61
N PRO A 152 49.55 -45.15 85.49
CA PRO A 152 49.06 -45.55 86.82
C PRO A 152 48.96 -44.34 87.76
N HIS A 153 47.93 -44.33 88.63
CA HIS A 153 47.68 -43.29 89.64
C HIS A 153 47.41 -41.87 89.10
N LEU A 154 46.80 -41.75 87.92
CA LEU A 154 46.35 -40.46 87.39
C LEU A 154 45.26 -39.84 88.27
N GLU A 155 45.33 -38.52 88.50
CA GLU A 155 44.29 -37.78 89.20
C GLU A 155 43.04 -37.64 88.30
N PRO A 156 41.83 -38.04 88.76
CA PRO A 156 40.63 -38.03 87.92
C PRO A 156 40.29 -36.68 87.29
N LEU A 157 40.60 -35.59 87.99
CA LEU A 157 40.34 -34.21 87.53
C LEU A 157 41.12 -33.86 86.26
N VAL A 158 42.33 -34.40 86.08
CA VAL A 158 43.13 -34.18 84.86
C VAL A 158 42.39 -34.76 83.66
N MET A 159 41.74 -35.91 83.82
CA MET A 159 41.04 -36.53 82.70
C MET A 159 39.77 -35.79 82.30
N GLU A 160 39.03 -35.26 83.27
CA GLU A 160 37.87 -34.40 83.01
C GLU A 160 38.28 -33.11 82.28
N HIS A 161 39.39 -32.48 82.67
CA HIS A 161 39.92 -31.31 81.98
C HIS A 161 40.28 -31.59 80.52
N GLU A 162 41.01 -32.68 80.24
CA GLU A 162 41.44 -32.97 78.87
C GLU A 162 40.27 -33.38 77.96
N THR A 163 39.29 -34.11 78.49
CA THR A 163 38.07 -34.45 77.75
C THR A 163 37.19 -33.22 77.48
N ALA A 164 37.12 -32.27 78.41
CA ALA A 164 36.45 -30.99 78.17
C ALA A 164 37.14 -30.17 77.07
N LYS A 165 38.49 -30.14 77.07
CA LYS A 165 39.28 -29.46 76.04
C LYS A 165 39.13 -30.11 74.67
N LEU A 166 39.03 -31.43 74.61
CA LEU A 166 38.71 -32.14 73.37
C LEU A 166 37.33 -31.73 72.83
N ALA A 167 36.32 -31.65 73.71
CA ALA A 167 34.98 -31.22 73.31
C ALA A 167 34.96 -29.76 72.78
N GLU A 168 35.83 -28.88 73.30
CA GLU A 168 36.06 -27.54 72.75
C GLU A 168 36.64 -27.61 71.33
N LEU A 169 37.74 -28.34 71.12
CA LEU A 169 38.34 -28.53 69.79
C LEU A 169 37.34 -29.11 68.76
N GLN A 170 36.45 -30.01 69.19
CA GLN A 170 35.39 -30.55 68.33
C GLN A 170 34.36 -29.49 67.92
N ARG A 171 34.04 -28.53 68.80
CA ARG A 171 33.17 -27.40 68.47
C ARG A 171 33.87 -26.47 67.47
N ASP A 172 35.15 -26.21 67.66
CA ASP A 172 35.96 -25.37 66.76
C ASP A 172 36.07 -26.00 65.37
N HIS A 173 36.34 -27.31 65.28
CA HIS A 173 36.31 -28.03 64.01
C HIS A 173 34.93 -27.94 63.33
N THR A 174 33.84 -28.10 64.09
CA THR A 174 32.50 -27.95 63.56
C THR A 174 32.24 -26.52 63.03
N ALA A 175 32.78 -25.50 63.70
CA ALA A 175 32.71 -24.12 63.23
C ALA A 175 33.52 -23.93 61.93
N ALA A 176 34.76 -24.42 61.88
CA ALA A 176 35.60 -24.35 60.67
C ALA A 176 34.94 -25.04 59.47
N VAL A 177 34.31 -26.21 59.67
CA VAL A 177 33.58 -26.91 58.61
C VAL A 177 32.41 -26.09 58.08
N ARG A 178 31.69 -25.38 58.96
CA ARG A 178 30.60 -24.47 58.54
C ARG A 178 31.14 -23.31 57.72
N ASP A 179 32.26 -22.74 58.13
CA ASP A 179 32.89 -21.63 57.41
C ASP A 179 33.40 -22.07 56.03
N TYR A 180 33.96 -23.27 55.93
CA TYR A 180 34.34 -23.88 54.65
C TYR A 180 33.12 -24.10 53.74
N GLN A 181 32.03 -24.66 54.27
CA GLN A 181 30.78 -24.82 53.53
C GLN A 181 30.19 -23.47 53.07
N LEU A 182 30.27 -22.44 53.92
CA LEU A 182 29.85 -21.09 53.58
C LEU A 182 30.69 -20.50 52.45
N ALA A 183 32.02 -20.68 52.48
CA ALA A 183 32.92 -20.22 51.42
C ALA A 183 32.60 -20.89 50.07
N LEU A 184 32.36 -22.22 50.08
CA LEU A 184 31.89 -22.95 48.90
C LEU A 184 30.55 -22.41 48.38
N GLY A 185 29.59 -22.17 49.29
CA GLY A 185 28.29 -21.62 48.94
C GLY A 185 28.40 -20.24 48.27
N LYS A 186 29.22 -19.34 48.82
CA LYS A 186 29.48 -18.00 48.26
C LYS A 186 30.04 -18.07 46.84
N ARG A 187 30.97 -19.00 46.58
CA ARG A 187 31.50 -19.21 45.23
C ARG A 187 30.41 -19.69 44.28
N SER A 188 29.63 -20.68 44.69
CA SER A 188 28.53 -21.20 43.86
C SER A 188 27.49 -20.13 43.52
N THR A 189 27.18 -19.23 44.45
CA THR A 189 26.26 -18.11 44.18
C THR A 189 26.86 -17.12 43.19
N ALA A 190 28.15 -16.79 43.30
CA ALA A 190 28.81 -15.90 42.36
C ALA A 190 28.85 -16.47 40.93
N GLU A 191 29.13 -17.78 40.80
CA GLU A 191 29.09 -18.50 39.52
C GLU A 191 27.68 -18.51 38.92
N TYR A 192 26.66 -18.73 39.76
CA TYR A 192 25.26 -18.68 39.35
C TYR A 192 24.86 -17.29 38.85
N ASP A 193 25.16 -16.23 39.61
CA ASP A 193 24.84 -14.85 39.25
C ASP A 193 25.49 -14.44 37.91
N HIS A 194 26.73 -14.86 37.69
CA HIS A 194 27.39 -14.66 36.40
C HIS A 194 26.67 -15.39 35.26
N SER A 195 26.27 -16.66 35.47
CA SER A 195 25.54 -17.43 34.47
C SER A 195 24.17 -16.83 34.11
N VAL A 196 23.45 -16.29 35.11
CA VAL A 196 22.17 -15.60 34.90
C VAL A 196 22.39 -14.33 34.10
N THR A 197 23.44 -13.57 34.41
CA THR A 197 23.80 -12.34 33.68
C THR A 197 24.10 -12.65 32.21
N MET A 198 24.86 -13.71 31.94
CA MET A 198 25.12 -14.16 30.57
C MET A 198 23.85 -14.59 29.83
N ALA A 199 22.98 -15.37 30.49
CA ALA A 199 21.72 -15.80 29.90
C ALA A 199 20.80 -14.62 29.56
N ALA A 200 20.73 -13.62 30.45
CA ALA A 200 19.97 -12.39 30.24
C ALA A 200 20.49 -11.60 29.02
N ASP A 201 21.81 -11.48 28.86
CA ASP A 201 22.42 -10.82 27.71
C ASP A 201 22.13 -11.56 26.39
N VAL A 202 22.26 -12.89 26.36
CA VAL A 202 21.91 -13.70 25.18
C VAL A 202 20.43 -13.54 24.82
N SER A 203 19.54 -13.57 25.81
CA SER A 203 18.11 -13.33 25.60
C SER A 203 17.84 -11.94 25.04
N SER A 204 18.45 -10.91 25.62
CA SER A 204 18.30 -9.52 25.16
C SER A 204 18.74 -9.35 23.70
N ARG A 205 19.90 -9.91 23.32
CA ARG A 205 20.41 -9.91 21.94
C ARG A 205 19.46 -10.63 20.99
N THR A 206 18.91 -11.76 21.41
CA THR A 206 17.95 -12.54 20.62
C THR A 206 16.66 -11.75 20.39
N HIS A 207 16.12 -11.13 21.44
CA HIS A 207 14.94 -10.28 21.35
C HIS A 207 15.18 -9.06 20.45
N ALA A 208 16.33 -8.40 20.59
CA ALA A 208 16.72 -7.29 19.73
C ALA A 208 16.78 -7.71 18.25
N MET A 209 17.40 -8.86 17.96
CA MET A 209 17.50 -9.40 16.60
C MET A 209 16.13 -9.76 16.02
N LEU A 210 15.25 -10.39 16.80
CA LEU A 210 13.89 -10.72 16.36
C LEU A 210 13.08 -9.46 16.07
N SER A 211 13.16 -8.46 16.95
CA SER A 211 12.47 -7.18 16.75
C SER A 211 12.96 -6.48 15.49
N TYR A 212 14.26 -6.54 15.20
CA TYR A 212 14.84 -6.00 13.99
C TYR A 212 14.34 -6.73 12.74
N GLN A 213 14.23 -8.06 12.77
CA GLN A 213 13.68 -8.86 11.68
C GLN A 213 12.21 -8.49 11.40
N GLN A 214 11.40 -8.31 12.44
CA GLN A 214 10.00 -7.86 12.29
C GLN A 214 9.91 -6.45 11.69
N GLN A 215 10.75 -5.52 12.15
CA GLN A 215 10.81 -4.18 11.58
C GLN A 215 11.21 -4.20 10.10
N TRP A 216 12.11 -5.10 9.71
CA TRP A 216 12.48 -5.33 8.31
C TRP A 216 11.30 -5.84 7.47
N ALA A 217 10.57 -6.84 7.96
CA ALA A 217 9.39 -7.34 7.26
C ALA A 217 8.34 -6.24 7.05
N ASN A 218 8.10 -5.41 8.08
CA ASN A 218 7.20 -4.26 8.00
C ASN A 218 7.72 -3.19 7.03
N TYR A 219 9.04 -2.96 7.00
CA TYR A 219 9.67 -2.06 6.05
C TYR A 219 9.43 -2.52 4.61
N GLU A 220 9.69 -3.78 4.30
CA GLU A 220 9.44 -4.35 2.97
C GLU A 220 7.96 -4.30 2.59
N GLN A 221 7.06 -4.57 3.54
CA GLN A 221 5.63 -4.47 3.28
C GLN A 221 5.25 -3.03 2.90
N ARG A 222 5.76 -2.02 3.62
CA ARG A 222 5.50 -0.61 3.28
C ARG A 222 6.03 -0.24 1.89
N LEU A 223 7.17 -0.79 1.47
CA LEU A 223 7.67 -0.61 0.10
C LEU A 223 6.70 -1.20 -0.93
N ARG A 224 6.27 -2.46 -0.73
CA ARG A 224 5.31 -3.11 -1.64
C ARG A 224 3.98 -2.37 -1.71
N ASP A 225 3.46 -1.92 -0.57
CA ASP A 225 2.21 -1.17 -0.50
C ASP A 225 2.32 0.17 -1.24
N ARG A 226 3.45 0.87 -1.12
CA ARG A 226 3.72 2.11 -1.87
C ARG A 226 3.77 1.82 -3.37
N ASP A 227 4.53 0.81 -3.79
CA ASP A 227 4.68 0.48 -5.21
C ASP A 227 3.33 0.07 -5.83
N PHE A 228 2.49 -0.63 -5.06
CA PHE A 228 1.12 -0.94 -5.45
C PHE A 228 0.25 0.32 -5.58
N GLN A 229 0.30 1.25 -4.61
CA GLN A 229 -0.43 2.52 -4.68
C GLN A 229 0.01 3.37 -5.87
N GLN A 230 1.32 3.38 -6.18
CA GLN A 230 1.86 4.05 -7.35
C GLN A 230 1.29 3.44 -8.64
N ALA A 231 1.35 2.12 -8.79
CA ALA A 231 0.80 1.44 -9.96
C ALA A 231 -0.70 1.69 -10.12
N GLN A 232 -1.49 1.65 -9.03
CA GLN A 232 -2.91 1.97 -9.08
C GLN A 232 -3.18 3.43 -9.46
N THR A 233 -2.39 4.36 -8.93
CA THR A 233 -2.53 5.79 -9.25
C THR A 233 -2.18 6.03 -10.71
N GLN A 234 -1.12 5.40 -11.22
CA GLN A 234 -0.72 5.48 -12.62
C GLN A 234 -1.83 4.96 -13.54
N LEU A 235 -2.42 3.80 -13.24
CA LEU A 235 -3.54 3.29 -14.03
C LEU A 235 -4.72 4.27 -14.09
N ARG A 236 -5.02 4.97 -12.99
CA ARG A 236 -6.07 6.00 -12.98
C ARG A 236 -5.69 7.23 -13.79
N VAL A 237 -4.42 7.63 -13.80
CA VAL A 237 -3.91 8.69 -14.68
C VAL A 237 -4.16 8.27 -16.13
N ASP A 238 -3.70 7.08 -16.52
CA ASP A 238 -3.85 6.55 -17.88
C ASP A 238 -5.33 6.45 -18.29
N GLU A 239 -6.22 6.01 -17.39
CA GLU A 239 -7.67 5.97 -17.62
C GLU A 239 -8.26 7.37 -17.90
N VAL A 240 -7.88 8.38 -17.10
CA VAL A 240 -8.34 9.76 -17.27
C VAL A 240 -7.76 10.36 -18.56
N GLU A 241 -6.49 10.11 -18.87
CA GLU A 241 -5.87 10.55 -20.12
C GLU A 241 -6.52 9.93 -21.34
N ASN A 242 -6.83 8.64 -21.29
CA ASN A 242 -7.61 7.97 -22.33
C ASN A 242 -9.03 8.57 -22.46
N ALA A 243 -9.68 8.91 -21.33
CA ALA A 243 -10.97 9.59 -21.37
C ALA A 243 -10.88 10.97 -22.03
N ILE A 244 -9.82 11.75 -21.75
CA ILE A 244 -9.55 13.04 -22.40
C ILE A 244 -9.30 12.84 -23.89
N ALA A 245 -8.49 11.86 -24.28
CA ALA A 245 -8.17 11.57 -25.69
C ALA A 245 -9.41 11.14 -26.49
N ASN A 246 -10.34 10.43 -25.85
CA ASN A 246 -11.61 9.98 -26.43
C ASN A 246 -12.72 11.05 -26.41
N LEU A 247 -12.51 12.21 -25.78
CA LEU A 247 -13.48 13.31 -25.85
C LEU A 247 -13.58 13.81 -27.30
N ALA A 248 -14.72 13.53 -27.92
CA ALA A 248 -14.97 13.88 -29.30
C ALA A 248 -15.03 15.40 -29.50
N VAL A 249 -14.21 15.91 -30.43
CA VAL A 249 -14.25 17.28 -30.94
C VAL A 249 -14.92 17.26 -32.30
N VAL A 250 -16.08 17.89 -32.45
CA VAL A 250 -16.86 17.85 -33.71
C VAL A 250 -16.54 19.08 -34.55
N ARG A 251 -15.99 18.85 -35.75
CA ARG A 251 -15.65 19.89 -36.73
C ARG A 251 -16.56 19.84 -37.93
N SER A 252 -16.74 20.97 -38.60
CA SER A 252 -17.55 21.05 -39.82
C SER A 252 -16.85 20.41 -41.01
N PRO A 253 -17.43 19.41 -41.69
CA PRO A 253 -16.91 18.90 -42.95
C PRO A 253 -17.15 19.86 -44.12
N TYR A 254 -18.08 20.81 -43.99
CA TYR A 254 -18.50 21.71 -45.07
C TYR A 254 -18.47 23.16 -44.62
N ALA A 255 -18.20 24.08 -45.56
CA ALA A 255 -18.38 25.51 -45.34
C ALA A 255 -19.82 25.92 -45.70
N GLY A 256 -20.43 26.79 -44.91
CA GLY A 256 -21.81 27.22 -45.13
C GLY A 256 -22.32 28.17 -44.07
N ARG A 257 -23.59 28.56 -44.16
CA ARG A 257 -24.27 29.36 -43.12
C ARG A 257 -25.24 28.50 -42.35
N ILE A 258 -25.22 28.55 -41.02
CA ILE A 258 -26.19 27.83 -40.19
C ILE A 258 -27.56 28.49 -40.37
N ARG A 259 -28.53 27.67 -40.77
CA ARG A 259 -29.93 28.11 -40.94
C ARG A 259 -30.78 27.82 -39.72
N ARG A 260 -30.56 26.68 -39.06
CA ARG A 260 -31.35 26.23 -37.92
C ARG A 260 -30.55 25.22 -37.09
N ILE A 261 -30.67 25.32 -35.77
CA ILE A 261 -30.22 24.31 -34.83
C ILE A 261 -31.47 23.75 -34.14
N LYS A 262 -31.73 22.46 -34.33
CA LYS A 262 -32.89 21.78 -33.72
C LYS A 262 -32.39 20.75 -32.72
N TRP A 263 -32.80 20.89 -31.46
CA TRP A 263 -32.57 19.88 -30.43
C TRP A 263 -33.55 18.71 -30.64
N LEU A 264 -33.02 17.51 -30.84
CA LEU A 264 -33.79 16.29 -31.06
C LEU A 264 -34.19 15.60 -29.75
N GLY A 265 -33.55 15.98 -28.63
CA GLY A 265 -33.78 15.42 -27.31
C GLY A 265 -32.53 14.75 -26.73
N GLN A 266 -32.70 14.10 -25.58
CA GLN A 266 -31.66 13.35 -24.90
C GLN A 266 -31.77 11.86 -25.24
N ASP A 267 -30.65 11.20 -25.55
CA ASP A 267 -30.62 9.75 -25.74
C ASP A 267 -30.55 8.98 -24.41
N ALA A 268 -30.65 7.65 -24.47
CA ALA A 268 -30.58 6.78 -23.29
C ALA A 268 -29.23 6.84 -22.54
N SER A 269 -28.18 7.38 -23.18
CA SER A 269 -26.86 7.59 -22.57
C SER A 269 -26.73 8.96 -21.90
N GLY A 270 -27.79 9.79 -21.95
CA GLY A 270 -27.82 11.11 -21.36
C GLY A 270 -27.24 12.22 -22.25
N MET A 271 -26.94 11.95 -23.51
CA MET A 271 -26.38 12.93 -24.44
C MET A 271 -27.47 13.66 -25.23
N LEU A 272 -27.30 14.96 -25.44
CA LEU A 272 -28.22 15.80 -26.19
C LEU A 272 -27.86 15.77 -27.67
N ASN A 273 -28.83 15.38 -28.50
CA ASN A 273 -28.67 15.33 -29.95
C ASN A 273 -29.18 16.63 -30.57
N ALA A 274 -28.36 17.28 -31.38
CA ALA A 274 -28.70 18.48 -32.14
C ALA A 274 -28.55 18.23 -33.64
N GLU A 275 -29.57 18.61 -34.40
CA GLU A 275 -29.57 18.65 -35.86
C GLU A 275 -29.25 20.07 -36.33
N ILE A 276 -28.10 20.25 -36.97
CA ILE A 276 -27.65 21.53 -37.51
C ILE A 276 -27.89 21.52 -39.02
N THR A 277 -28.78 22.40 -39.48
CA THR A 277 -29.00 22.63 -40.90
C THR A 277 -28.04 23.72 -41.41
N LEU A 278 -27.21 23.37 -42.38
CA LEU A 278 -26.35 24.28 -43.13
C LEU A 278 -26.94 24.59 -44.51
N MET A 279 -26.81 25.84 -44.95
CA MET A 279 -26.93 26.22 -46.35
C MET A 279 -25.53 26.32 -46.95
N VAL A 280 -25.20 25.37 -47.81
CA VAL A 280 -23.94 25.35 -48.56
C VAL A 280 -24.19 25.95 -49.93
N ARG A 281 -23.36 26.91 -50.32
CA ARG A 281 -23.33 27.38 -51.71
C ARG A 281 -22.51 26.36 -52.50
N SER A 282 -23.10 25.84 -53.56
CA SER A 282 -22.44 24.98 -54.54
C SER A 282 -21.21 25.73 -55.06
N SER A 283 -20.01 25.36 -54.62
CA SER A 283 -18.78 25.74 -55.31
C SER A 283 -18.60 24.74 -56.46
N ALA A 284 -19.44 24.89 -57.47
CA ALA A 284 -19.22 24.32 -58.79
C ALA A 284 -18.70 25.43 -59.70
N ASP A 285 -17.56 26.04 -59.32
CA ASP A 285 -16.62 26.60 -60.29
C ASP A 285 -15.29 26.91 -59.58
N SER A 286 -14.36 25.96 -59.66
CA SER A 286 -12.93 26.24 -59.59
C SER A 286 -12.31 25.52 -60.77
N GLY A 287 -12.77 25.88 -61.97
CA GLY A 287 -12.11 25.61 -63.23
C GLY A 287 -11.05 26.68 -63.48
N ASP A 288 -9.87 26.21 -63.83
CA ASP A 288 -8.72 26.98 -64.29
C ASP A 288 -9.08 28.14 -65.22
N ASP A 289 -8.60 29.34 -64.89
CA ASP A 289 -8.27 30.35 -65.88
C ASP A 289 -6.95 31.02 -65.46
N ALA A 290 -5.86 30.29 -65.70
CA ALA A 290 -4.51 30.83 -65.71
C ALA A 290 -4.30 31.59 -67.02
N PHE A 291 -4.60 32.89 -67.01
CA PHE A 291 -4.25 33.82 -68.08
C PHE A 291 -2.78 34.22 -67.95
N PHE A 292 -1.91 33.63 -68.78
CA PHE A 292 -0.57 34.13 -69.08
C PHE A 292 -0.63 35.05 -70.31
N PRO A 293 -0.17 36.31 -70.24
CA PRO A 293 0.27 37.04 -71.42
C PRO A 293 1.78 36.85 -71.63
N GLU A 294 2.14 36.68 -72.91
CA GLU A 294 3.51 36.72 -73.46
C GLU A 294 4.24 38.04 -73.19
#